data_AF-A0A957ZU46-F1
#
_entry.id   AF-A0A957ZU46-F1
#
_cell.length_a   1.000
_cell.length_b   1.000
_cell.length_c   1.000
_cell.angle_alpha   90.00
_cell.angle_beta   90.00
_cell.angle_gamma   90.00
#
_symmetry.space_group_name_H-M   'P 1'
#
loop_
_entity.id
_entity.type
_entity.pdbx_description
1 polymer ?
#
loop_
_entity_poly.entity_id
_entity_poly.type
_entity_poly.pdbx_seq_one_letter_code
_entity_poly.pdbx_strand_id
1 'polypeptide(L)'
;LPYLMGEVDESPRNAFFYISDDGDILAIRMGDWKVVLMEQRAKTLACWFEPFVRLRAPKIFNLRRDPFERADENSNTYWDWVISHAYIIYYMQAAVAKEIDNFVAFPPRQKPASFNLDRVLEQLQDASGGGQH
;
A
#
# COMPACT_ATOMS: atom_id res chain seq x y z
N LEU A 1 20.67 10.65 9.05
CA LEU A 1 22.07 10.18 9.22
C LEU A 1 22.36 9.61 10.61
N PRO A 2 21.91 10.22 11.73
CA PRO A 2 22.25 9.75 13.08
C PRO A 2 22.04 8.24 13.31
N TYR A 3 20.92 7.68 12.85
CA TYR A 3 20.64 6.24 12.96
C TYR A 3 21.65 5.35 12.22
N LEU A 4 22.07 5.76 11.01
CA LEU A 4 23.07 5.01 10.23
C LEU A 4 24.49 5.18 10.77
N MET A 5 24.73 6.24 11.55
CA MET A 5 26.00 6.52 12.22
C MET A 5 26.08 5.90 13.62
N GLY A 6 25.00 5.26 14.10
CA GLY A 6 24.93 4.69 15.44
C GLY A 6 24.81 5.72 16.57
N GLU A 7 24.50 6.98 16.25
CA GLU A 7 24.31 8.05 17.24
C GLU A 7 22.97 7.92 17.96
N VAL A 8 22.00 7.25 17.35
CA VAL A 8 20.69 6.95 17.92
C VAL A 8 20.31 5.50 17.62
N ASP A 9 19.69 4.83 18.59
CA ASP A 9 19.29 3.42 18.47
C ASP A 9 18.03 3.22 17.62
N GLU A 10 17.20 4.26 17.46
CA GLU A 10 15.93 4.18 16.77
C GLU A 10 15.93 4.94 15.44
N SER A 11 15.38 4.29 14.41
CA SER A 11 15.18 4.92 13.11
C SER A 11 14.05 5.95 13.21
N PRO A 12 14.20 7.16 12.64
CA PRO A 12 13.12 8.14 12.61
C PRO A 12 11.94 7.73 11.70
N ARG A 13 12.09 6.66 10.91
CA ARG A 13 11.05 6.17 10.00
C ARG A 13 10.10 5.22 10.73
N ASN A 14 8.92 5.74 11.06
CA ASN A 14 7.86 4.98 11.75
C ASN A 14 6.85 4.33 10.81
N ALA A 15 6.71 4.85 9.57
CA ALA A 15 5.81 4.31 8.56
C ALA A 15 6.53 4.09 7.22
N PHE A 16 6.07 3.10 6.45
CA PHE A 16 6.57 2.80 5.12
C PHE A 16 5.40 2.40 4.21
N PHE A 17 5.26 3.08 3.07
CA PHE A 17 4.23 2.81 2.08
C PHE A 17 4.81 1.92 0.97
N TYR A 18 4.14 0.80 0.68
CA TYR A 18 4.46 -0.07 -0.44
C TYR A 18 3.62 0.37 -1.63
N ILE A 19 4.27 0.95 -2.62
CA ILE A 19 3.64 1.53 -3.80
C ILE A 19 3.99 0.64 -5.00
N SER A 20 3.00 0.32 -5.84
CA SER A 20 3.24 -0.40 -7.10
C SER A 20 3.94 0.49 -8.13
N ASP A 21 4.42 -0.13 -9.20
CA ASP A 21 4.94 0.54 -10.38
C ASP A 21 3.89 1.45 -11.05
N ASP A 22 2.61 1.06 -11.02
CA ASP A 22 1.48 1.86 -11.49
C ASP A 22 1.04 2.97 -10.49
N GLY A 23 1.66 3.05 -9.32
CA GLY A 23 1.39 4.08 -8.30
C GLY A 23 0.27 3.75 -7.31
N ASP A 24 -0.23 2.51 -7.29
CA ASP A 24 -1.22 2.07 -6.31
C ASP A 24 -0.57 1.82 -4.94
N ILE A 25 -1.28 2.11 -3.84
CA ILE A 25 -0.83 1.77 -2.49
C ILE A 25 -1.21 0.32 -2.18
N LEU A 26 -0.22 -0.58 -2.23
CA LEU A 26 -0.40 -2.00 -1.98
C LEU A 26 -0.55 -2.30 -0.49
N ALA A 27 0.31 -1.70 0.34
CA ALA A 27 0.34 -1.92 1.77
C ALA A 27 0.98 -0.75 2.53
N ILE A 28 0.74 -0.69 3.83
CA ILE A 28 1.33 0.29 4.74
C ILE A 28 1.90 -0.45 5.94
N ARG A 29 3.18 -0.24 6.23
CA ARG A 29 3.84 -0.74 7.44
C ARG A 29 4.00 0.39 8.44
N MET A 30 3.63 0.14 9.69
CA MET A 30 3.80 1.05 10.81
C MET A 30 4.45 0.27 11.97
N GLY A 31 5.74 0.49 12.18
CA GLY A 31 6.54 -0.34 13.09
C GLY A 31 6.49 -1.83 12.71
N ASP A 32 5.98 -2.65 13.62
CA ASP A 32 5.83 -4.10 13.42
C ASP A 32 4.54 -4.47 12.67
N TRP A 33 3.59 -3.55 12.52
CA TRP A 33 2.31 -3.82 11.87
C TRP A 33 2.40 -3.56 10.38
N LYS A 34 1.85 -4.45 9.56
CA LYS A 34 1.65 -4.24 8.13
C LYS A 34 0.19 -4.46 7.77
N VAL A 35 -0.38 -3.51 7.06
CA VAL A 35 -1.76 -3.53 6.58
C VAL A 35 -1.73 -3.62 5.06
N VAL A 36 -2.30 -4.68 4.50
CA VAL A 36 -2.30 -4.96 3.06
C VAL A 36 -3.67 -4.60 2.49
N LEU A 37 -3.68 -3.68 1.52
CA LEU A 37 -4.88 -3.18 0.85
C LEU A 37 -5.13 -3.91 -0.48
N MET A 38 -4.06 -4.32 -1.14
CA MET A 38 -4.10 -5.03 -2.42
C MET A 38 -3.18 -6.23 -2.36
N GLU A 39 -3.65 -7.39 -2.80
CA GLU A 39 -2.88 -8.63 -2.77
C GLU A 39 -2.63 -9.19 -4.17
N GLN A 40 -1.46 -9.81 -4.35
CA GLN A 40 -1.16 -10.59 -5.55
C GLN A 40 -1.43 -12.07 -5.23
N ARG A 41 -2.38 -12.68 -5.94
CA ARG A 41 -2.75 -14.09 -5.75
C ARG A 41 -1.98 -15.03 -6.65
N ALA A 42 -1.42 -14.51 -7.74
CA ALA A 42 -0.61 -15.26 -8.66
C ALA A 42 0.75 -15.61 -8.05
N LYS A 43 1.33 -16.73 -8.49
CA LYS A 43 2.61 -17.25 -8.00
C LYS A 43 3.62 -17.30 -9.14
N THR A 44 4.91 -17.27 -8.78
CA THR A 44 6.04 -17.31 -9.72
C THR A 44 5.95 -16.19 -10.75
N LEU A 45 6.30 -16.43 -12.03
CA LEU A 45 6.30 -15.39 -13.07
C LEU A 45 4.90 -14.80 -13.32
N ALA A 46 3.83 -15.53 -13.00
CA ALA A 46 2.46 -15.05 -13.20
C ALA A 46 2.13 -13.80 -12.36
N CYS A 47 2.90 -13.50 -11.31
CA CYS A 47 2.73 -12.26 -10.53
C CYS A 47 2.95 -10.98 -11.36
N TRP A 48 3.63 -11.09 -12.50
CA TRP A 48 3.87 -9.99 -13.44
C TRP A 48 2.79 -9.87 -14.52
N PHE A 49 1.92 -10.87 -14.66
CA PHE A 49 0.88 -10.90 -15.68
C PHE A 49 -0.52 -10.69 -15.11
N GLU A 50 -0.72 -11.10 -13.86
CA GLU A 50 -2.02 -11.03 -13.18
C GLU A 50 -2.18 -9.72 -12.40
N PRO A 51 -3.38 -9.11 -12.40
CA PRO A 51 -3.62 -7.89 -11.66
C PRO A 51 -3.64 -8.13 -10.15
N PHE A 52 -3.33 -7.09 -9.39
CA PHE A 52 -3.56 -7.08 -7.95
C PHE A 52 -5.07 -7.09 -7.63
N VAL A 53 -5.46 -7.85 -6.61
CA VAL A 53 -6.82 -7.87 -6.10
C VAL A 53 -6.97 -6.81 -5.01
N ARG A 54 -7.84 -5.84 -5.24
CA ARG A 54 -8.25 -4.83 -4.24
C ARG A 54 -9.10 -5.50 -3.16
N LEU A 55 -8.65 -5.41 -1.91
CA LEU A 55 -9.36 -5.98 -0.77
C LEU A 55 -10.42 -5.01 -0.24
N ARG A 56 -11.59 -5.54 0.13
CA ARG A 56 -12.65 -4.75 0.76
C ARG A 56 -12.35 -4.43 2.23
N ALA A 57 -11.72 -5.38 2.91
CA ALA A 57 -11.17 -5.22 4.23
C ALA A 57 -9.70 -5.60 4.16
N PRO A 58 -8.79 -4.81 4.76
CA PRO A 58 -7.38 -5.08 4.62
C PRO A 58 -6.97 -6.34 5.40
N LYS A 59 -5.91 -7.00 4.94
CA LYS A 59 -5.20 -8.00 5.75
C LYS A 59 -4.26 -7.29 6.72
N ILE A 60 -4.06 -7.85 7.90
CA ILE A 60 -3.22 -7.28 8.96
C ILE A 60 -2.20 -8.34 9.34
N PHE A 61 -0.93 -7.95 9.40
CA PHE A 61 0.17 -8.81 9.83
C PHE A 61 1.01 -8.10 10.88
N ASN A 62 1.58 -8.87 11.80
CA ASN A 62 2.63 -8.40 12.68
C ASN A 62 3.96 -9.02 12.23
N LEU A 63 4.81 -8.25 11.56
CA LEU A 63 6.04 -8.72 10.93
C LEU A 63 7.11 -9.18 11.92
N ARG A 64 7.02 -8.80 13.20
CA ARG A 64 7.90 -9.34 14.24
C ARG A 64 7.52 -10.79 14.59
N ARG A 65 6.23 -11.12 14.55
CA ARG A 65 5.71 -12.46 14.87
C ARG A 65 5.59 -13.35 13.63
N ASP A 66 5.17 -12.78 12.52
CA ASP A 66 4.98 -13.43 11.22
C ASP A 66 5.75 -12.67 10.13
N PRO A 67 7.09 -12.81 10.08
CA PRO A 67 7.92 -12.07 9.14
C PRO A 67 7.68 -12.45 7.67
N PHE A 68 7.03 -13.59 7.42
CA PHE A 68 6.76 -14.11 6.07
C PHE A 68 5.30 -13.98 5.65
N GLU A 69 4.46 -13.35 6.47
CA GLU A 69 3.04 -13.09 6.15
C GLU A 69 2.29 -14.36 5.76
N ARG A 70 2.47 -15.44 6.54
CA ARG A 70 1.92 -16.77 6.26
C ARG A 70 0.71 -17.13 7.10
N ALA A 71 0.36 -16.30 8.08
CA ALA A 71 -0.71 -16.62 9.03
C ALA A 71 -2.08 -16.75 8.36
N ASP A 72 -2.35 -15.99 7.29
CA ASP A 72 -3.61 -16.03 6.57
C ASP A 72 -3.81 -17.33 5.76
N GLU A 73 -2.72 -17.96 5.32
CA GLU A 73 -2.75 -19.25 4.63
C GLU A 73 -2.70 -20.45 5.60
N ASN A 74 -1.92 -20.35 6.68
CA ASN A 74 -1.54 -21.51 7.49
C ASN A 74 -2.18 -21.56 8.88
N SER A 75 -2.83 -20.49 9.36
CA SER A 75 -3.44 -20.45 10.68
C SER A 75 -4.96 -20.58 10.63
N ASN A 76 -5.50 -21.47 11.46
CA ASN A 76 -6.94 -21.62 11.65
C ASN A 76 -7.56 -20.45 12.46
N THR A 77 -6.75 -19.66 13.16
CA THR A 77 -7.23 -18.60 14.07
C THR A 77 -6.87 -17.19 13.60
N TYR A 78 -6.30 -17.05 12.41
CA TYR A 78 -5.86 -15.75 11.87
C TYR A 78 -6.99 -14.72 11.85
N TRP A 79 -8.19 -15.11 11.40
CA TRP A 79 -9.30 -14.16 11.27
C TRP A 79 -9.84 -13.66 12.62
N ASP A 80 -9.86 -14.51 13.65
CA ASP A 80 -10.19 -14.09 15.02
C ASP A 80 -9.15 -13.10 15.57
N TRP A 81 -7.87 -13.38 15.28
CA TRP A 81 -6.77 -12.47 15.62
C TRP A 81 -6.88 -11.13 14.86
N VAL A 82 -7.24 -11.12 13.58
CA VAL A 82 -7.46 -9.89 12.81
C VAL A 82 -8.61 -9.07 13.40
N ILE A 83 -9.72 -9.71 13.76
CA ILE A 83 -10.89 -9.02 14.33
C ILE A 83 -10.54 -8.37 15.66
N SER A 84 -9.84 -9.07 16.55
CA SER A 84 -9.37 -8.52 17.84
C SER A 84 -8.37 -7.36 17.67
N HIS A 85 -7.73 -7.24 16.51
CA HIS A 85 -6.78 -6.17 16.17
C HIS A 85 -7.29 -5.21 15.09
N ALA A 86 -8.61 -5.17 14.83
CA ALA A 86 -9.21 -4.29 13.83
C ALA A 86 -8.93 -2.80 14.10
N TYR A 87 -8.64 -2.44 15.36
CA TYR A 87 -8.27 -1.08 15.74
C TYR A 87 -6.99 -0.56 15.05
N ILE A 88 -6.12 -1.46 14.57
CA ILE A 88 -4.91 -1.10 13.80
C ILE A 88 -5.27 -0.37 12.50
N ILE A 89 -6.46 -0.58 11.94
CA ILE A 89 -6.93 0.14 10.75
C ILE A 89 -7.06 1.65 11.04
N TYR A 90 -7.50 2.04 12.24
CA TYR A 90 -7.56 3.46 12.62
C TYR A 90 -6.16 4.06 12.78
N TYR A 91 -5.19 3.28 13.28
CA TYR A 91 -3.81 3.72 13.34
C TYR A 91 -3.21 3.99 11.95
N MET A 92 -3.57 3.16 10.96
CA MET A 92 -3.22 3.38 9.56
C MET A 92 -3.77 4.69 9.00
N GLN A 93 -5.00 5.08 9.35
CA GLN A 93 -5.60 6.32 8.87
C GLN A 93 -4.77 7.56 9.24
N ALA A 94 -4.19 7.59 10.45
CA ALA A 94 -3.33 8.69 10.88
C ALA A 94 -2.05 8.79 10.03
N ALA A 95 -1.45 7.65 9.67
CA ALA A 95 -0.28 7.61 8.79
C ALA A 95 -0.63 8.10 7.37
N VAL A 96 -1.78 7.68 6.83
CA VAL A 96 -2.28 8.11 5.52
C VAL A 96 -2.57 9.61 5.50
N ALA A 97 -3.22 10.15 6.53
CA ALA A 97 -3.54 11.58 6.61
C ALA A 97 -2.27 12.45 6.53
N LYS A 98 -1.23 12.08 7.28
CA LYS A 98 0.07 12.76 7.22
C LYS A 98 0.71 12.71 5.82
N GLU A 99 0.56 11.58 5.13
CA GLU A 99 1.10 11.45 3.77
C GLU A 99 0.31 12.26 2.74
N ILE A 100 -1.01 12.40 2.92
CA ILE A 100 -1.84 13.31 2.11
C ILE A 100 -1.37 14.76 2.28
N ASP A 101 -1.12 15.21 3.51
CA ASP A 101 -0.60 16.56 3.77
C ASP A 101 0.76 16.78 3.07
N ASN A 102 1.61 15.75 3.06
CA ASN A 102 2.87 15.78 2.33
C ASN A 102 2.66 15.90 0.82
N PHE A 103 1.70 15.18 0.23
CA PHE A 103 1.40 15.31 -1.21
C PHE A 103 0.79 16.65 -1.58
N VAL A 104 0.06 17.30 -0.66
CA VAL A 104 -0.40 18.68 -0.85
C VAL A 104 0.78 19.64 -0.88
N ALA A 105 1.73 19.49 0.05
CA ALA A 105 2.93 20.33 0.09
C ALA A 105 3.91 20.05 -1.06
N PHE A 106 3.99 18.79 -1.49
CA PHE A 106 4.93 18.29 -2.49
C PHE A 106 4.19 17.46 -3.56
N PRO A 107 3.48 18.11 -4.49
CA PRO A 107 2.66 17.41 -5.47
C PRO A 107 3.50 16.52 -6.41
N PRO A 108 2.97 15.35 -6.81
CA PRO A 108 3.62 14.48 -7.79
C PRO A 108 3.86 15.22 -9.11
N ARG A 109 5.11 15.22 -9.58
CA ARG A 109 5.50 15.90 -10.83
C ARG A 109 5.40 15.02 -12.07
N GLN A 110 5.36 13.71 -11.88
CA GLN A 110 5.29 12.72 -12.94
C GLN A 110 4.10 11.79 -12.70
N LYS A 111 3.27 11.60 -13.73
CA LYS A 111 2.20 10.61 -13.68
C LYS A 111 2.82 9.21 -13.71
N PRO A 112 2.29 8.23 -12.96
CA PRO A 112 2.75 6.85 -13.07
C PRO A 112 2.58 6.36 -14.51
N ALA A 113 3.57 5.61 -14.99
CA ALA A 113 3.40 4.85 -16.21
C ALA A 113 2.29 3.83 -15.97
N SER A 114 1.42 3.63 -16.96
CA SER A 114 0.42 2.57 -16.94
C SER A 114 0.60 1.79 -18.22
N PHE A 115 0.76 0.47 -18.10
CA PHE A 115 0.84 -0.43 -19.25
C PHE A 115 -0.54 -0.68 -19.89
N ASN A 116 -1.61 -0.28 -19.21
CA ASN A 116 -2.99 -0.48 -19.66
C ASN A 116 -3.50 0.70 -20.51
N LEU A 117 -4.47 0.38 -21.38
CA LEU A 117 -5.18 1.30 -22.27
C LEU A 117 -6.01 2.36 -21.51
N ASP A 118 -6.13 2.28 -20.18
CA ASP A 118 -6.84 3.25 -19.35
C ASP A 118 -6.34 4.68 -19.61
N ARG A 119 -5.03 4.86 -19.86
CA ARG A 119 -4.48 6.17 -20.23
C ARG A 119 -4.93 6.66 -21.60
N VAL A 120 -5.08 5.76 -22.56
CA VAL A 120 -5.60 6.09 -23.90
C VAL A 120 -7.08 6.45 -23.79
N LEU A 121 -7.84 5.72 -22.98
CA LEU A 121 -9.25 5.98 -22.74
C LEU A 121 -9.48 7.30 -21.99
N GLU A 122 -8.67 7.60 -20.97
CA GLU A 122 -8.70 8.87 -20.22
C GLU A 122 -8.37 10.05 -21.15
N GLN A 123 -7.36 9.93 -22.02
CA GLN A 123 -7.04 10.94 -23.03
C GLN A 123 -8.17 11.13 -24.07
N LEU A 124 -8.85 10.06 -24.48
CA LEU A 124 -9.99 10.15 -25.40
C LEU A 124 -11.22 10.77 -24.72
N GLN A 125 -11.44 10.51 -23.43
CA GLN A 125 -12.51 11.12 -22.63
C GLN A 125 -12.25 12.61 -22.40
N ASP A 126 -11.03 13.00 -22.02
CA ASP A 126 -10.63 14.40 -21.89
C ASP A 126 -10.74 15.15 -23.24
N ALA A 127 -10.35 14.51 -24.35
CA ALA A 127 -10.44 15.09 -25.70
C ALA A 127 -11.90 15.24 -26.18
N SER A 128 -12.82 14.39 -25.72
CA SER A 128 -14.25 14.49 -26.06
C SER A 128 -15.03 15.42 -25.13
N GLY A 129 -14.53 15.68 -23.93
CA GLY A 129 -15.09 16.67 -22.98
C GLY A 129 -14.76 18.13 -23.32
N GLY A 130 -13.70 18.39 -24.09
CA GLY A 130 -13.27 19.76 -24.47
C GLY A 130 -14.05 20.41 -25.61
N GLY A 131 -15.10 19.76 -26.14
CA GLY A 131 -15.86 20.21 -27.31
C GLY A 131 -17.18 20.93 -27.02
N GLN A 132 -17.53 21.15 -25.75
CA GLN A 132 -18.76 21.86 -25.36
C GLN A 132 -18.50 22.88 -24.26
N HIS A 133 -17.82 23.98 -24.60
CA HIS A 133 -18.02 25.30 -23.98
C HIS A 133 -17.53 26.39 -24.93
#